data_AF-A0A379ACI9-F1
#
_entry.id   AF-A0A379ACI9-F1
#
_cell.length_a   1.000
_cell.length_b   1.000
_cell.length_c   1.000
_cell.angle_alpha   90.00
_cell.angle_beta   90.00
_cell.angle_gamma   90.00
#
_symmetry.space_group_name_H-M   'P 1'
#
loop_
_entity.id
_entity.type
_entity.pdbx_description
1 polymer ?
#
loop_
_entity_poly.entity_id
_entity_poly.type
_entity_poly.pdbx_seq_one_letter_code
_entity_poly.pdbx_strand_id
1 'polypeptide(L)'
;MKSKNKTPGEMRAAKRRWLNSHDAGYQKAMGNRHVQMIAIGGAIGTGLFLGAGGRLQAAGPALAIIYLVCGIFSFFILRALGELVLHRPSSGSFVSYAREFLG
;
A
#
# COMPACT_ATOMS: atom_id res chain seq x y z
N MET A 1 28.98 19.21 -31.72
CA MET A 1 28.17 19.93 -30.71
C MET A 1 26.81 20.26 -31.33
N LYS A 2 25.81 19.35 -31.23
CA LYS A 2 24.44 19.64 -31.68
C LYS A 2 23.49 19.31 -30.53
N SER A 3 23.09 20.34 -29.80
CA SER A 3 22.04 20.26 -28.78
C SER A 3 20.74 19.89 -29.48
N LYS A 4 20.31 18.63 -29.31
CA LYS A 4 19.09 18.09 -29.90
C LYS A 4 17.92 18.51 -29.00
N ASN A 5 17.30 19.65 -29.29
CA ASN A 5 16.08 20.09 -28.61
C ASN A 5 14.96 19.09 -28.93
N LYS A 6 14.79 18.09 -28.06
CA LYS A 6 13.67 17.15 -28.09
C LYS A 6 12.38 17.94 -27.88
N THR A 7 11.41 17.73 -28.76
CA THR A 7 10.10 18.37 -28.61
C THR A 7 9.40 17.86 -27.33
N PRO A 8 8.55 18.67 -26.66
CA PRO A 8 7.91 18.28 -25.40
C PRO A 8 7.11 16.97 -25.49
N GLY A 9 6.57 16.65 -26.67
CA GLY A 9 5.83 15.42 -26.94
C GLY A 9 6.70 14.16 -26.97
N GLU A 10 7.87 14.21 -27.60
CA GLU A 10 8.83 13.10 -27.66
C GLU A 10 9.40 12.77 -26.28
N MET A 11 9.63 13.79 -25.46
CA MET A 11 10.09 13.64 -24.09
C MET A 11 9.04 12.95 -23.20
N ARG A 12 7.75 13.29 -23.35
CA ARG A 12 6.63 12.63 -22.64
C ARG A 12 6.44 11.17 -23.09
N ALA A 13 6.57 10.90 -24.39
CA ALA A 13 6.48 9.55 -24.94
C ALA A 13 7.65 8.66 -24.46
N ALA A 14 8.89 9.18 -24.46
CA ALA A 14 10.05 8.47 -23.93
C ALA A 14 9.92 8.20 -22.42
N LYS A 15 9.42 9.16 -21.64
CA LYS A 15 9.19 9.00 -20.20
C LYS A 15 8.13 7.94 -19.90
N ARG A 16 7.00 7.95 -20.62
CA ARG A 16 5.96 6.90 -20.49
C ARG A 16 6.47 5.52 -20.87
N ARG A 17 7.25 5.43 -21.95
CA ARG A 17 7.86 4.16 -22.37
C ARG A 17 8.81 3.62 -21.29
N TRP A 18 9.69 4.47 -20.73
CA TRP A 18 10.61 4.09 -19.66
C TRP A 18 9.87 3.65 -18.39
N LEU A 19 8.78 4.33 -18.01
CA LEU A 19 7.91 3.91 -16.90
C LEU A 19 7.31 2.52 -17.15
N ASN A 20 6.70 2.30 -18.32
CA ASN A 20 6.09 1.01 -18.67
C ASN A 20 7.12 -0.11 -18.86
N SER A 21 8.39 0.21 -19.13
CA SER A 21 9.47 -0.79 -19.18
C SER A 21 9.68 -1.51 -17.85
N HIS A 22 9.30 -0.90 -16.72
CA HIS A 22 9.42 -1.54 -15.41
C HIS A 22 8.45 -2.71 -15.24
N ASP A 23 7.30 -2.67 -15.92
CA ASP A 23 6.31 -3.73 -15.88
C ASP A 23 6.50 -4.77 -17.00
N ALA A 24 7.38 -4.47 -17.96
CA ALA A 24 7.65 -5.32 -19.11
C ALA A 24 8.40 -6.60 -18.67
N GLY A 25 7.65 -7.67 -18.46
CA GLY A 25 8.17 -8.99 -18.03
C GLY A 25 7.49 -9.54 -16.78
N TYR A 26 6.73 -8.74 -16.04
CA TYR A 26 5.95 -9.23 -14.90
C TYR A 26 4.61 -9.80 -15.37
N GLN A 27 4.29 -11.02 -14.89
CA GLN A 27 2.94 -11.57 -15.02
C GLN A 27 2.17 -11.41 -13.71
N LYS A 28 0.89 -11.02 -13.80
CA LYS A 28 -0.06 -11.11 -12.67
C LYS A 28 -0.40 -12.58 -12.39
N ALA A 29 0.53 -13.31 -11.76
CA ALA A 29 0.37 -14.72 -11.38
C ALA A 29 -0.06 -14.91 -9.91
N MET A 30 -0.13 -13.82 -9.13
CA MET A 30 -0.50 -13.83 -7.72
C MET A 30 -1.99 -14.15 -7.53
N GLY A 31 -2.30 -15.40 -7.20
CA GLY A 31 -3.64 -15.82 -6.78
C GLY A 31 -4.06 -15.25 -5.42
N ASN A 32 -5.35 -15.34 -5.12
CA ASN A 32 -5.97 -14.77 -3.91
C ASN A 32 -5.29 -15.23 -2.60
N ARG A 33 -4.91 -16.51 -2.51
CA ARG A 33 -4.22 -17.07 -1.33
C ARG A 33 -2.88 -16.40 -1.06
N HIS A 34 -2.09 -16.14 -2.09
CA HIS A 34 -0.80 -15.47 -1.91
C HIS A 34 -0.99 -14.02 -1.46
N VAL A 35 -1.97 -13.31 -2.02
CA VAL A 35 -2.29 -11.93 -1.61
C VAL A 35 -2.73 -11.88 -0.15
N GLN A 36 -3.55 -12.84 0.29
CA GLN A 36 -3.95 -12.97 1.69
C GLN A 36 -2.77 -13.26 2.61
N MET A 37 -1.83 -14.12 2.21
CA MET A 37 -0.62 -14.39 3.01
C MET A 37 0.25 -13.14 3.17
N ILE A 38 0.39 -12.32 2.11
CA ILE A 38 1.10 -11.04 2.19
C ILE A 38 0.37 -10.11 3.17
N ALA A 39 -0.95 -10.02 3.09
CA ALA A 39 -1.75 -9.18 3.99
C ALA A 39 -1.60 -9.61 5.47
N ILE A 40 -1.66 -10.91 5.76
CA ILE A 40 -1.50 -11.46 7.12
C ILE A 40 -0.09 -11.19 7.64
N GLY A 41 0.94 -11.45 6.82
CA GLY A 41 2.33 -11.21 7.19
C GLY A 41 2.61 -9.74 7.49
N GLY A 42 2.07 -8.83 6.68
CA GLY A 42 2.16 -7.39 6.90
C GLY A 42 1.38 -6.91 8.13
N ALA A 43 0.20 -7.48 8.38
CA ALA A 43 -0.67 -7.07 9.50
C ALA A 43 -0.15 -7.55 10.87
N ILE A 44 0.40 -8.76 10.97
CA ILE A 44 0.94 -9.28 12.24
C ILE A 44 2.27 -8.60 12.56
N GLY A 45 3.21 -8.60 11.58
CA GLY A 45 4.51 -7.93 11.67
C GLY A 45 5.31 -8.19 12.96
N THR A 46 6.37 -7.41 13.16
CA THR A 46 7.12 -7.40 14.43
C THR A 46 6.47 -6.52 15.49
N GLY A 47 5.61 -5.57 15.08
CA GLY A 47 4.96 -4.60 15.96
C GLY A 47 4.02 -5.23 16.99
N LEU A 48 3.29 -6.28 16.62
CA LEU A 48 2.45 -7.02 17.58
C LEU A 48 3.32 -7.69 18.64
N PHE A 49 4.41 -8.35 18.27
CA PHE A 49 5.24 -9.09 19.22
C PHE A 49 6.13 -8.20 20.08
N LEU A 50 6.87 -7.27 19.46
CA LEU A 50 7.78 -6.36 20.16
C LEU A 50 7.00 -5.32 20.97
N GLY A 51 5.85 -4.87 20.47
CA GLY A 51 5.04 -3.84 21.09
C GLY A 51 4.01 -4.34 22.11
N ALA A 52 3.44 -5.54 21.94
CA ALA A 52 2.42 -6.02 22.86
C ALA A 52 2.97 -6.44 24.21
N GLY A 53 4.18 -7.03 24.29
CA GLY A 53 4.72 -7.55 25.56
C GLY A 53 4.83 -6.48 26.65
N GLY A 54 5.54 -5.38 26.37
CA GLY A 54 5.67 -4.27 27.34
C GLY A 54 4.35 -3.56 27.63
N ARG A 55 3.46 -3.44 26.64
CA ARG A 55 2.14 -2.81 26.81
C ARG A 55 1.17 -3.70 27.58
N LEU A 56 1.29 -5.01 27.48
CA LEU A 56 0.48 -5.97 28.23
C LEU A 56 0.86 -5.95 29.69
N GLN A 57 2.16 -5.83 30.00
CA GLN A 57 2.61 -5.69 31.38
C GLN A 57 2.18 -4.35 32.01
N ALA A 58 2.16 -3.26 31.23
CA ALA A 58 1.74 -1.95 31.73
C ALA A 58 0.21 -1.77 31.81
N ALA A 59 -0.54 -2.21 30.80
CA ALA A 59 -1.99 -2.01 30.71
C ALA A 59 -2.81 -3.20 31.24
N GLY A 60 -2.18 -4.36 31.43
CA GLY A 60 -2.87 -5.58 31.86
C GLY A 60 -3.91 -6.06 30.83
N PRO A 61 -4.96 -6.81 31.27
CA PRO A 61 -5.97 -7.38 30.37
C PRO A 61 -6.79 -6.31 29.60
N ALA A 62 -6.76 -5.05 30.03
CA ALA A 62 -7.39 -3.94 29.31
C ALA A 62 -6.77 -3.72 27.92
N LEU A 63 -5.53 -4.19 27.67
CA LEU A 63 -4.90 -4.11 26.37
C LEU A 63 -5.73 -4.77 25.26
N ALA A 64 -6.37 -5.91 25.55
CA ALA A 64 -7.20 -6.62 24.58
C ALA A 64 -8.41 -5.76 24.13
N ILE A 65 -9.04 -5.05 25.06
CA ILE A 65 -10.16 -4.15 24.79
C ILE A 65 -9.69 -2.98 23.93
N ILE A 66 -8.54 -2.39 24.25
CA ILE A 66 -7.96 -1.28 23.47
C ILE A 66 -7.66 -1.74 22.04
N TYR A 67 -7.05 -2.91 21.86
CA TYR A 67 -6.79 -3.47 20.53
C TYR A 67 -8.08 -3.76 19.76
N LEU A 68 -9.15 -4.21 20.43
CA LEU A 68 -10.45 -4.44 19.81
C LEU A 68 -11.07 -3.12 19.32
N VAL A 69 -11.07 -2.08 20.16
CA VAL A 69 -11.59 -0.75 19.79
C VAL A 69 -10.77 -0.15 18.63
N CYS A 70 -9.44 -0.16 18.73
CA CYS A 70 -8.57 0.28 17.64
C CYS A 70 -8.77 -0.55 16.36
N GLY A 71 -9.01 -1.86 16.51
CA GLY A 71 -9.31 -2.77 15.41
C GLY A 71 -10.60 -2.42 14.69
N ILE A 72 -11.66 -2.02 15.41
CA ILE A 72 -12.93 -1.57 14.82
C ILE A 72 -12.71 -0.31 13.97
N PHE A 73 -12.02 0.70 14.50
CA PHE A 73 -11.72 1.91 13.72
C PHE A 73 -10.85 1.60 12.50
N SER A 74 -9.82 0.76 12.69
CA SER A 74 -8.93 0.32 11.59
C SER A 74 -9.70 -0.47 10.52
N PHE A 75 -10.68 -1.27 10.90
CA PHE A 75 -11.54 -2.00 9.98
C PHE A 75 -12.33 -1.06 9.07
N PHE A 76 -12.94 0.00 9.61
CA PHE A 76 -13.64 0.99 8.80
C PHE A 76 -12.71 1.71 7.81
N ILE A 77 -11.51 2.07 8.26
CA ILE A 77 -10.49 2.70 7.39
C ILE A 77 -10.08 1.74 6.27
N LEU A 78 -9.73 0.49 6.60
CA LEU A 78 -9.34 -0.52 5.62
C LEU A 78 -10.48 -0.86 4.65
N ARG A 79 -11.73 -0.84 5.11
CA ARG A 79 -12.90 -1.04 4.27
C ARG A 79 -13.04 0.07 3.22
N ALA A 80 -12.94 1.33 3.65
CA ALA A 80 -12.99 2.49 2.75
C ALA A 80 -11.81 2.49 1.75
N LEU A 81 -10.60 2.18 2.22
CA LEU A 81 -9.43 2.04 1.36
C LEU A 81 -9.57 0.87 0.36
N GLY A 82 -10.19 -0.23 0.77
CA GLY A 82 -10.47 -1.37 -0.09
C GLY A 82 -11.43 -1.02 -1.23
N GLU A 83 -12.47 -0.22 -0.96
CA GLU A 83 -13.38 0.30 -1.98
C GLU A 83 -12.64 1.21 -2.98
N LEU A 84 -11.71 2.03 -2.50
CA LEU A 84 -10.89 2.90 -3.35
C LEU A 84 -9.93 2.11 -4.26
N VAL A 85 -9.31 1.06 -3.72
CA VAL A 85 -8.43 0.14 -4.49
C VAL A 85 -9.23 -0.60 -5.57
N LEU A 86 -10.47 -0.99 -5.29
CA LEU A 86 -11.35 -1.63 -6.27
C LEU A 86 -11.77 -0.64 -7.37
N HIS A 87 -12.04 0.61 -6.99
CA HIS A 87 -12.41 1.66 -7.94
C HIS A 87 -11.25 2.05 -8.87
N ARG A 88 -10.01 2.08 -8.35
CA ARG A 88 -8.80 2.37 -9.13
C ARG A 88 -7.65 1.43 -8.77
N PRO A 89 -7.47 0.32 -9.52
CA PRO A 89 -6.38 -0.61 -9.27
C PRO A 89 -5.04 -0.02 -9.73
N SER A 90 -4.36 0.69 -8.83
CA SER A 90 -2.98 1.14 -9.00
C SER A 90 -2.03 0.19 -8.25
N SER A 91 -0.83 -0.02 -8.78
CA SER A 91 0.27 -0.71 -8.08
C SER A 91 0.90 0.16 -6.97
N GLY A 92 0.44 1.40 -6.81
CA GLY A 92 0.90 2.33 -5.77
C GLY A 92 0.32 2.06 -4.37
N SER A 93 0.99 2.61 -3.36
CA SER A 93 0.54 2.59 -1.95
C SER A 93 -0.59 3.61 -1.69
N PHE A 94 -1.18 3.61 -0.49
CA PHE A 94 -2.21 4.58 -0.08
C PHE A 94 -1.81 6.04 -0.30
N VAL A 95 -0.51 6.34 -0.21
CA VAL A 95 0.06 7.66 -0.54
C VAL A 95 -0.20 8.08 -1.99
N SER A 96 -0.29 7.14 -2.92
CA SER A 96 -0.61 7.43 -4.32
C SER A 96 -2.04 7.93 -4.46
N TYR A 97 -2.99 7.35 -3.72
CA TYR A 97 -4.37 7.85 -3.67
C TYR A 97 -4.45 9.21 -2.97
N ALA A 98 -3.71 9.40 -1.87
CA ALA A 98 -3.68 10.70 -1.19
C ALA A 98 -3.17 11.82 -2.11
N ARG A 99 -2.08 11.63 -2.85
CA ARG A 99 -1.59 12.62 -3.82
C ARG A 99 -2.56 12.88 -4.97
N GLU A 100 -3.32 11.88 -5.39
CA GLU A 100 -4.27 12.06 -6.49
C GLU A 100 -5.55 12.79 -6.07
N PHE A 101 -6.06 12.52 -4.86
CA PHE A 101 -7.32 13.09 -4.37
C PHE A 101 -7.13 14.34 -3.49
N LEU A 102 -5.98 14.50 -2.83
CA LEU A 102 -5.68 15.60 -1.90
C LEU A 102 -4.55 16.53 -2.38
N GLY A 103 -3.73 16.09 -3.35
CA GLY A 103 -2.61 16.87 -3.93
C GLY A 103 -1.23 16.45 -3.42
#